data_AF-A0A0D2NU87-F1
#
_entry.id   AF-A0A0D2NU87-F1
#
_cell.length_a   1.000
_cell.length_b   1.000
_cell.length_c   1.000
_cell.angle_alpha   90.00
_cell.angle_beta   90.00
_cell.angle_gamma   90.00
#
_symmetry.space_group_name_H-M   'P 1'
#
loop_
_entity.id
_entity.type
_entity.pdbx_description
1 polymer ?
#
loop_
_entity_poly.entity_id
_entity_poly.type
_entity_poly.pdbx_seq_one_letter_code
_entity_poly.pdbx_strand_id
1 'polypeptide(L)'
;MSMPPVDPFKGHLIVLLSFYELGPVPNGLLPRYEGPADWQTETILRSVEQMAQRMWAAEKKESDGRVELAQAMVQFSLNERKPPSPDNLGPLVAPPGPLAFSPVGSDMSVVEELKLLKAQVSDIARVCSAVARGDLTQRVTVPVCGAVTTQLKDVVNTMVDRLEQFAGEMARLLQEVGTTGTLGGRALVEAEGTWRELTDTVNEMLENFTLHVRSVTDVARAVTLGDLGINIELGAHGELLDMKYTINAMVARLRLVVAEVSRVTSEVGNQGILGSRANPPYVEGDWLQLLQNVNRMCMSVSDQVRTMSHLAEAVALGDLSQSIRADGQGEMRVLQGKVNYTIQQFNTLVDEVARVALLARTGDAARTPMRVPDVHGKWKVLVDSVDSMTMKLADCVGGQEAGGGGAAAPS
;
A
#
# COMPACT_ATOMS: atom_id res chain seq x y z
N MET A 1 -41.11 -13.58 30.29
CA MET A 1 -40.11 -14.66 30.13
C MET A 1 -40.30 -15.63 31.27
N SER A 2 -40.85 -16.82 30.98
CA SER A 2 -40.96 -17.91 31.97
C SER A 2 -39.56 -18.46 32.23
N MET A 3 -39.14 -18.59 33.50
CA MET A 3 -37.91 -19.30 33.83
C MET A 3 -37.98 -20.74 33.28
N PRO A 4 -36.86 -21.30 32.77
CA PRO A 4 -36.82 -22.69 32.37
C PRO A 4 -37.07 -23.59 33.60
N PRO A 5 -37.69 -24.76 33.43
CA PRO A 5 -37.89 -25.68 34.53
C PRO A 5 -36.51 -26.09 35.08
N VAL A 6 -36.26 -25.78 36.35
CA VAL A 6 -35.03 -26.18 37.04
C VAL A 6 -35.04 -27.71 37.12
N ASP A 7 -33.98 -28.33 36.60
CA ASP A 7 -33.77 -29.76 36.71
C ASP A 7 -33.81 -30.16 38.20
N PRO A 8 -34.79 -30.99 38.63
CA PRO A 8 -34.99 -31.31 40.04
C PRO A 8 -33.74 -31.96 40.66
N PHE A 9 -32.95 -32.69 39.87
CA PHE A 9 -31.69 -33.27 40.34
C PHE A 9 -30.63 -32.21 40.63
N LYS A 10 -30.46 -31.24 39.73
CA LYS A 10 -29.54 -30.11 39.94
C LYS A 10 -29.95 -29.26 41.13
N GLY A 11 -31.26 -29.01 41.28
CA GLY A 11 -31.81 -28.31 42.45
C GLY A 11 -31.48 -29.03 43.76
N HIS A 12 -31.63 -30.35 43.79
CA HIS A 12 -31.31 -31.15 44.97
C HIS A 12 -29.81 -31.19 45.29
N LEU A 13 -28.94 -31.29 44.27
CA LEU A 13 -27.49 -31.23 44.44
C LEU A 13 -27.04 -29.89 45.03
N ILE A 14 -27.62 -28.78 44.57
CA ILE A 14 -27.36 -27.45 45.13
C ILE A 14 -27.80 -27.41 46.60
N VAL A 15 -28.99 -27.91 46.93
CA VAL A 15 -29.46 -27.96 48.33
C VAL A 15 -28.54 -28.79 49.22
N LEU A 16 -28.08 -29.96 48.75
CA LEU A 16 -27.12 -30.79 49.49
C LEU A 16 -25.78 -30.09 49.71
N LEU A 17 -25.25 -29.41 48.69
CA LEU A 17 -23.99 -28.65 48.78
C LEU A 17 -24.13 -27.40 49.65
N SER A 18 -25.28 -26.72 49.61
CA SER A 18 -25.56 -25.57 50.48
C SER A 18 -25.77 -25.97 51.94
N PHE A 19 -26.37 -27.15 52.21
CA PHE A 19 -26.46 -27.70 53.56
C PHE A 19 -25.07 -27.97 54.15
N TYR A 20 -24.10 -28.29 53.29
CA TYR A 20 -22.71 -28.52 53.65
C TYR A 20 -21.95 -27.21 53.99
N GLU A 21 -22.21 -26.10 53.29
CA GLU A 21 -21.55 -24.81 53.59
C GLU A 21 -21.96 -24.21 54.95
N LEU A 22 -23.09 -24.62 55.53
CA LEU A 22 -23.67 -24.05 56.75
C LEU A 22 -23.23 -24.74 58.05
N GLY A 23 -22.48 -25.84 57.99
CA GLY A 23 -22.02 -26.60 59.16
C GLY A 23 -23.11 -27.42 59.86
N PRO A 24 -22.80 -28.13 60.97
CA PRO A 24 -23.72 -29.08 61.59
C PRO A 24 -24.98 -28.41 62.18
N VAL A 25 -26.13 -28.65 61.56
CA VAL A 25 -27.46 -28.13 61.96
C VAL A 25 -28.11 -29.09 62.99
N PRO A 26 -28.90 -28.62 63.99
CA PRO A 26 -29.24 -29.39 65.19
C PRO A 26 -30.06 -30.68 65.00
N ASN A 27 -30.66 -30.93 63.81
CA ASN A 27 -31.63 -32.01 63.61
C ASN A 27 -31.24 -33.09 62.57
N GLY A 28 -30.00 -33.10 62.07
CA GLY A 28 -29.34 -34.31 61.51
C GLY A 28 -30.01 -35.06 60.35
N LEU A 29 -31.02 -34.52 59.67
CA LEU A 29 -31.69 -35.17 58.55
C LEU A 29 -31.26 -34.51 57.25
N LEU A 30 -30.48 -35.23 56.45
CA LEU A 30 -30.15 -34.83 55.08
C LEU A 30 -31.46 -34.74 54.27
N PRO A 31 -31.63 -33.68 53.45
CA PRO A 31 -32.77 -33.58 52.54
C PRO A 31 -32.83 -34.83 51.64
N ARG A 32 -34.01 -35.43 51.45
CA ARG A 32 -34.21 -36.56 50.54
C ARG A 32 -34.54 -36.07 49.14
N TYR A 33 -34.03 -36.78 48.12
CA TYR A 33 -34.39 -36.51 46.74
C TYR A 33 -35.78 -37.05 46.44
N GLU A 34 -36.68 -36.20 45.96
CA GLU A 34 -38.07 -36.57 45.60
C GLU A 34 -38.33 -36.53 44.08
N GLY A 35 -37.28 -36.40 43.26
CA GLY A 35 -37.40 -36.37 41.79
C GLY A 35 -37.27 -37.75 41.14
N PRO A 36 -37.47 -37.85 39.81
CA PRO A 36 -37.27 -39.09 39.06
C PRO A 36 -35.79 -39.51 39.13
N ALA A 37 -35.53 -40.75 39.56
CA ALA A 37 -34.19 -41.29 39.71
C ALA A 37 -33.96 -42.48 38.76
N ASP A 38 -32.80 -42.52 38.14
CA ASP A 38 -32.24 -43.69 37.49
C ASP A 38 -31.05 -44.23 38.30
N TRP A 39 -30.45 -45.34 37.85
CA TRP A 39 -29.34 -45.98 38.58
C TRP A 39 -28.11 -45.06 38.72
N GLN A 40 -27.88 -44.13 37.78
CA GLN A 40 -26.79 -43.16 37.86
C GLN A 40 -27.09 -42.09 38.92
N THR A 41 -28.31 -41.58 38.92
CA THR A 41 -28.81 -40.61 39.91
C THR A 41 -28.71 -41.18 41.32
N GLU A 42 -29.16 -42.42 41.55
CA GLU A 42 -29.05 -43.09 42.86
C GLU A 42 -27.59 -43.31 43.28
N THR A 43 -26.71 -43.67 42.35
CA THR A 43 -25.29 -43.88 42.63
C THR A 43 -24.61 -42.58 43.05
N ILE A 44 -24.89 -41.47 42.35
CA ILE A 44 -24.37 -40.16 42.69
C ILE A 44 -24.90 -39.72 44.07
N LEU A 45 -26.21 -39.81 44.31
CA LEU A 45 -26.81 -39.46 45.60
C LEU A 45 -26.21 -40.26 46.76
N ARG A 46 -26.05 -41.57 46.59
CA ARG A 46 -25.43 -42.44 47.61
C ARG A 46 -23.98 -42.08 47.88
N SER A 47 -23.21 -41.74 46.86
CA SER A 47 -21.80 -41.35 47.01
C SER A 47 -21.65 -40.01 47.75
N VAL A 48 -22.52 -39.04 47.45
CA VAL A 48 -22.55 -37.73 48.10
C VAL A 48 -23.04 -37.84 49.54
N GLU A 49 -24.06 -38.67 49.80
CA GLU A 49 -24.56 -38.96 51.14
C GLU A 49 -23.48 -39.62 52.02
N GLN A 50 -22.76 -40.63 51.50
CA GLN A 50 -21.65 -41.27 52.22
C GLN A 50 -20.51 -40.29 52.51
N MET A 51 -20.20 -39.39 51.57
CA MET A 51 -19.18 -38.35 51.75
C MET A 51 -19.61 -37.37 52.86
N ALA A 52 -20.85 -36.91 52.83
CA ALA A 52 -21.42 -36.01 53.84
C ALA A 52 -21.44 -36.64 55.24
N GLN A 53 -21.85 -37.91 55.36
CA GLN A 53 -21.87 -38.63 56.64
C GLN A 53 -20.47 -38.82 57.23
N ARG A 54 -19.46 -39.11 56.38
CA ARG A 54 -18.07 -39.26 56.84
C ARG A 54 -17.48 -37.94 57.34
N MET A 55 -17.75 -36.84 56.65
CA MET A 55 -17.31 -35.51 57.09
C MET A 55 -18.02 -35.09 58.38
N TRP A 56 -19.33 -35.31 58.49
CA TRP A 56 -20.06 -35.01 59.73
C TRP A 56 -19.54 -35.82 60.93
N ALA A 57 -19.23 -37.11 60.73
CA ALA A 57 -18.63 -37.94 61.77
C ALA A 57 -17.21 -37.46 62.17
N ALA A 58 -16.45 -36.90 61.24
CA ALA A 58 -15.15 -36.31 61.50
C ALA A 58 -15.26 -35.00 62.30
N GLU A 59 -16.16 -34.09 61.89
CA GLU A 59 -16.38 -32.82 62.59
C GLU A 59 -16.98 -33.01 63.99
N LYS A 60 -17.89 -33.97 64.17
CA LYS A 60 -18.45 -34.29 65.49
C LYS A 60 -17.37 -34.80 66.45
N LYS A 61 -16.45 -35.65 65.98
CA LYS A 61 -15.28 -36.09 66.76
C LYS A 61 -14.37 -34.91 67.13
N GLU A 62 -14.20 -33.94 66.24
CA GLU A 62 -13.42 -32.74 66.52
C GLU A 62 -14.12 -31.82 67.55
N SER A 63 -15.43 -31.64 67.41
CA SER A 63 -16.28 -30.93 68.38
C SER A 63 -16.21 -31.56 69.77
N ASP A 64 -16.44 -32.87 69.87
CA ASP A 64 -16.43 -33.60 71.14
C ASP A 64 -15.03 -33.58 71.77
N GLY A 65 -13.97 -33.73 70.96
CA GLY A 65 -12.59 -33.61 71.42
C GLY A 65 -12.24 -32.21 71.94
N ARG A 66 -12.77 -31.13 71.33
CA ARG A 66 -12.62 -29.76 71.84
C ARG A 66 -13.36 -29.54 73.16
N VAL A 67 -14.53 -30.15 73.33
CA VAL A 67 -15.29 -30.09 74.60
C VAL A 67 -14.59 -30.86 75.71
N GLU A 68 -14.04 -32.05 75.43
CA GLU A 68 -13.22 -32.80 76.39
C GLU A 68 -11.94 -32.04 76.77
N LEU A 69 -11.25 -31.43 75.80
CA LEU A 69 -10.09 -30.56 76.07
C LEU A 69 -10.48 -29.35 76.93
N ALA A 70 -11.61 -28.70 76.63
CA ALA A 70 -12.10 -27.57 77.43
C ALA A 70 -12.50 -28.01 78.85
N GLN A 71 -13.16 -29.15 79.02
CA GLN A 71 -13.48 -29.73 80.33
C GLN A 71 -12.23 -30.15 81.11
N ALA A 72 -11.23 -30.73 80.43
CA ALA A 72 -9.96 -31.08 81.02
C ALA A 72 -9.18 -29.82 81.45
N MET A 73 -9.22 -28.73 80.68
CA MET A 73 -8.61 -27.45 81.05
C MET A 73 -9.34 -26.78 82.21
N VAL A 74 -10.66 -26.88 82.30
CA VAL A 74 -11.45 -26.39 83.46
C VAL A 74 -11.17 -27.22 84.72
N GLN A 75 -11.06 -28.55 84.60
CA GLN A 75 -10.68 -29.45 85.70
C GLN A 75 -9.22 -29.22 86.14
N PHE A 76 -8.32 -28.94 85.20
CA PHE A 76 -6.92 -28.59 85.47
C PHE A 76 -6.80 -27.25 86.19
N SER A 77 -7.65 -26.27 85.85
CA SER A 77 -7.71 -24.99 86.54
C SER A 77 -8.21 -25.07 87.98
N LEU A 78 -8.81 -26.19 88.40
CA LEU A 78 -9.38 -26.40 89.73
C LEU A 78 -8.52 -27.32 90.63
N ASN A 79 -7.46 -27.95 90.11
CA ASN A 79 -6.66 -28.87 90.92
C ASN A 79 -5.16 -28.80 90.55
N GLU A 80 -4.39 -28.08 91.35
CA GLU A 80 -2.92 -28.00 91.19
C GLU A 80 -2.24 -29.32 91.60
N ARG A 81 -2.11 -30.31 90.68
CA ARG A 81 -1.02 -31.31 90.72
C ARG A 81 -0.62 -31.83 89.33
N LYS A 82 0.71 -31.77 89.09
CA LYS A 82 1.62 -32.28 88.03
C LYS A 82 1.10 -33.29 86.98
N PRO A 83 1.49 -33.18 85.69
CA PRO A 83 0.94 -33.98 84.58
C PRO A 83 1.46 -35.43 84.51
N PRO A 84 0.68 -36.40 83.98
CA PRO A 84 1.20 -37.71 83.58
C PRO A 84 1.84 -37.69 82.17
N SER A 85 2.87 -38.51 82.01
CA SER A 85 3.72 -38.71 80.83
C SER A 85 3.05 -39.53 79.70
N PRO A 86 3.55 -39.43 78.45
CA PRO A 86 2.83 -39.82 77.23
C PRO A 86 3.09 -41.27 76.78
N ASP A 87 2.86 -42.27 77.63
CA ASP A 87 3.25 -43.67 77.31
C ASP A 87 2.11 -44.71 77.28
N ASN A 88 0.83 -44.34 77.20
CA ASN A 88 -0.26 -45.34 77.17
C ASN A 88 -1.38 -45.07 76.16
N LEU A 89 -1.01 -44.82 74.89
CA LEU A 89 -1.91 -45.03 73.75
C LEU A 89 -1.14 -45.84 72.70
N GLY A 90 -1.45 -47.13 72.60
CA GLY A 90 -0.94 -47.97 71.51
C GLY A 90 -1.34 -47.39 70.14
N PRO A 91 -0.54 -47.60 69.08
CA PRO A 91 -0.83 -47.02 67.79
C PRO A 91 -2.11 -47.62 67.20
N LEU A 92 -3.08 -46.74 66.90
CA LEU A 92 -4.25 -47.07 66.08
C LEU A 92 -3.78 -47.32 64.64
N VAL A 93 -3.45 -48.57 64.32
CA VAL A 93 -3.20 -49.01 62.94
C VAL A 93 -4.55 -49.36 62.31
N ALA A 94 -4.99 -48.55 61.34
CA ALA A 94 -6.11 -48.89 60.47
C ALA A 94 -5.63 -49.86 59.35
N PRO A 95 -6.42 -50.88 58.98
CA PRO A 95 -6.07 -51.76 57.86
C PRO A 95 -6.06 -50.98 56.53
N PRO A 96 -5.12 -51.27 55.62
CA PRO A 96 -4.95 -50.50 54.38
C PRO A 96 -6.09 -50.78 53.41
N GLY A 97 -6.90 -49.76 53.13
CA GLY A 97 -7.75 -49.71 51.94
C GLY A 97 -6.95 -49.31 50.70
N PRO A 98 -7.51 -49.44 49.48
CA PRO A 98 -6.79 -49.38 48.19
C PRO A 98 -6.24 -47.99 47.80
N LEU A 99 -6.14 -47.04 48.72
CA LEU A 99 -5.55 -45.71 48.53
C LEU A 99 -4.50 -45.38 49.59
N ALA A 100 -3.72 -46.37 50.05
CA ALA A 100 -2.55 -46.14 50.88
C ALA A 100 -1.44 -45.48 50.04
N PHE A 101 -1.53 -44.16 49.85
CA PHE A 101 -0.38 -43.35 49.49
C PHE A 101 0.64 -43.46 50.61
N SER A 102 1.86 -43.90 50.27
CA SER A 102 3.00 -43.79 51.19
C SER A 102 3.25 -42.30 51.45
N PRO A 103 3.26 -41.84 52.71
CA PRO A 103 3.60 -40.46 52.99
C PRO A 103 5.12 -40.33 52.81
N VAL A 104 5.52 -39.73 51.69
CA VAL A 104 6.80 -39.01 51.67
C VAL A 104 6.67 -37.89 52.72
N GLY A 105 7.62 -37.86 53.66
CA GLY A 105 7.49 -37.14 54.92
C GLY A 105 7.25 -35.64 54.80
N SER A 106 5.99 -35.24 54.94
CA SER A 106 5.60 -33.91 55.40
C SER A 106 4.62 -34.09 56.56
N ASP A 107 5.02 -33.64 57.75
CA ASP A 107 4.16 -33.47 58.93
C ASP A 107 3.13 -32.35 58.71
N MET A 108 2.39 -32.39 57.60
CA MET A 108 1.30 -31.47 57.34
C MET A 108 -0.01 -32.08 57.81
N SER A 109 -0.78 -31.28 58.53
CA SER A 109 -2.16 -31.60 58.85
C SER A 109 -3.01 -31.62 57.57
N VAL A 110 -4.01 -32.51 57.49
CA VAL A 110 -4.99 -32.55 56.39
C VAL A 110 -5.66 -31.18 56.16
N VAL A 111 -5.81 -30.39 57.23
CA VAL A 111 -6.35 -29.02 57.17
C VAL A 111 -5.39 -28.06 56.49
N GLU A 112 -4.08 -28.24 56.68
CA GLU A 112 -3.03 -27.43 56.06
C GLU A 112 -2.87 -27.78 54.57
N GLU A 113 -2.93 -29.07 54.22
CA GLU A 113 -2.98 -29.51 52.83
C GLU A 113 -4.17 -28.91 52.07
N LEU A 114 -5.37 -28.93 52.67
CA LEU A 114 -6.57 -28.36 52.04
C LEU A 114 -6.47 -26.85 51.87
N LYS A 115 -5.96 -26.12 52.88
CA LYS A 115 -5.74 -24.68 52.79
C LYS A 115 -4.74 -24.33 51.68
N LEU A 116 -3.67 -25.10 51.57
CA LEU A 116 -2.66 -24.90 50.53
C LEU A 116 -3.23 -25.17 49.13
N LEU A 117 -4.00 -26.24 48.95
CA LEU A 117 -4.64 -26.56 47.69
C LEU A 117 -5.62 -25.46 47.25
N LYS A 118 -6.41 -24.92 48.19
CA LYS A 118 -7.31 -23.79 47.93
C LYS A 118 -6.56 -22.53 47.53
N ALA A 119 -5.43 -22.24 48.18
CA ALA A 119 -4.57 -21.10 47.83
C ALA A 119 -3.97 -21.26 46.42
N GLN A 120 -3.52 -22.47 46.05
CA GLN A 120 -2.97 -22.77 44.73
C GLN A 120 -3.99 -22.57 43.61
N VAL A 121 -5.20 -23.14 43.75
CA VAL A 121 -6.27 -23.01 42.74
C VAL A 121 -6.71 -21.54 42.61
N SER A 122 -6.79 -20.81 43.73
CA SER A 122 -7.10 -19.38 43.73
C SER A 122 -6.04 -18.54 43.00
N ASP A 123 -4.75 -18.85 43.18
CA ASP A 123 -3.66 -18.15 42.49
C ASP A 123 -3.66 -18.44 40.99
N ILE A 124 -3.91 -19.68 40.59
CA ILE A 124 -4.06 -20.04 39.16
C ILE A 124 -5.25 -19.31 38.56
N ALA A 125 -6.41 -19.28 39.25
CA ALA A 125 -7.58 -18.54 38.79
C ALA A 125 -7.28 -17.03 38.63
N ARG A 126 -6.50 -16.44 39.54
CA ARG A 126 -6.04 -15.05 39.45
C ARG A 126 -5.16 -14.81 38.22
N VAL A 127 -4.18 -15.67 37.96
CA VAL A 127 -3.30 -15.58 36.79
C VAL A 127 -4.08 -15.76 35.50
N CYS A 128 -4.94 -16.77 35.39
CA CYS A 128 -5.81 -16.95 34.23
C CYS A 128 -6.73 -15.73 34.01
N SER A 129 -7.24 -15.13 35.09
CA SER A 129 -8.04 -13.90 35.01
C SER A 129 -7.21 -12.69 34.56
N ALA A 130 -5.93 -12.63 34.89
CA ALA A 130 -5.02 -11.58 34.43
C ALA A 130 -4.68 -11.75 32.95
N VAL A 131 -4.36 -12.97 32.52
CA VAL A 131 -4.13 -13.32 31.10
C VAL A 131 -5.36 -13.02 30.26
N ALA A 132 -6.56 -13.34 30.75
CA ALA A 132 -7.81 -13.00 30.07
C ALA A 132 -8.04 -11.48 29.91
N ARG A 133 -7.40 -10.65 30.74
CA ARG A 133 -7.38 -9.18 30.61
C ARG A 133 -6.18 -8.65 29.82
N GLY A 134 -5.31 -9.54 29.32
CA GLY A 134 -4.11 -9.17 28.58
C GLY A 134 -2.90 -8.81 29.45
N ASP A 135 -2.95 -9.02 30.77
CA ASP A 135 -1.79 -8.85 31.65
C ASP A 135 -0.96 -10.16 31.68
N LEU A 136 0.06 -10.20 30.82
CA LEU A 136 0.97 -11.34 30.66
C LEU A 136 2.18 -11.29 31.62
N THR A 137 2.24 -10.30 32.52
CA THR A 137 3.33 -10.19 33.50
C THR A 137 3.12 -11.09 34.73
N GLN A 138 1.88 -11.56 34.94
CA GLN A 138 1.48 -12.34 36.10
C GLN A 138 1.87 -13.81 35.97
N ARG A 139 2.46 -14.36 37.04
CA ARG A 139 2.83 -15.78 37.15
C ARG A 139 2.24 -16.40 38.40
N VAL A 140 2.08 -17.72 38.39
CA VAL A 140 1.69 -18.51 39.56
C VAL A 140 2.90 -18.60 40.49
N THR A 141 2.81 -18.00 41.66
CA THR A 141 3.94 -17.87 42.60
C THR A 141 3.76 -18.72 43.85
N VAL A 142 2.53 -19.15 44.17
CA VAL A 142 2.25 -19.95 45.37
C VAL A 142 3.07 -21.25 45.35
N PRO A 143 3.65 -21.65 46.51
CA PRO A 143 4.37 -22.92 46.63
C PRO A 143 3.43 -24.11 46.40
N VAL A 144 3.90 -25.06 45.59
CA VAL A 144 3.14 -26.23 45.16
C VAL A 144 3.64 -27.49 45.84
N CYS A 145 2.71 -28.30 46.34
CA CYS A 145 2.96 -29.58 46.99
C CYS A 145 2.30 -30.68 46.15
N GLY A 146 3.09 -31.68 45.75
CA GLY A 146 2.66 -32.78 44.90
C GLY A 146 2.99 -32.60 43.41
N ALA A 147 3.15 -33.71 42.70
CA ALA A 147 3.60 -33.72 41.31
C ALA A 147 2.60 -33.05 40.34
N VAL A 148 1.30 -33.25 40.54
CA VAL A 148 0.24 -32.76 39.64
C VAL A 148 0.10 -31.23 39.70
N THR A 149 0.13 -30.65 40.90
CA THR A 149 -0.01 -29.19 41.08
C THR A 149 1.23 -28.45 40.61
N THR A 150 2.41 -29.05 40.77
CA THR A 150 3.68 -28.53 40.19
C THR A 150 3.59 -28.51 38.67
N GLN A 151 3.19 -29.61 38.04
CA GLN A 151 2.99 -29.67 36.59
C GLN A 151 1.97 -28.64 36.10
N LEU A 152 0.86 -28.43 36.82
CA LEU A 152 -0.13 -27.43 36.45
C LEU A 152 0.43 -26.00 36.50
N LYS A 153 1.17 -25.65 37.56
CA LYS A 153 1.88 -24.37 37.67
C LYS A 153 2.82 -24.15 36.48
N ASP A 154 3.62 -25.16 36.15
CA ASP A 154 4.61 -25.06 35.08
C ASP A 154 3.93 -24.91 33.72
N VAL A 155 2.86 -25.66 33.45
CA VAL A 155 2.07 -25.55 32.21
C VAL A 155 1.42 -24.16 32.09
N VAL A 156 0.83 -23.64 33.17
CA VAL A 156 0.21 -22.31 33.16
C VAL A 156 1.25 -21.21 32.96
N ASN A 157 2.38 -21.25 33.68
CA ASN A 157 3.44 -20.26 33.51
C ASN A 157 4.07 -20.33 32.12
N THR A 158 4.31 -21.54 31.59
CA THR A 158 4.80 -21.73 30.22
C THR A 158 3.82 -21.18 29.18
N MET A 159 2.51 -21.34 29.40
CA MET A 159 1.49 -20.73 28.55
C MET A 159 1.58 -19.19 28.58
N VAL A 160 1.75 -18.59 29.77
CA VAL A 160 1.93 -17.14 29.92
C VAL A 160 3.19 -16.67 29.18
N ASP A 161 4.32 -17.35 29.37
CA ASP A 161 5.59 -17.00 28.73
C ASP A 161 5.49 -17.06 27.20
N ARG A 162 4.84 -18.09 26.65
CA ARG A 162 4.60 -18.22 25.19
C ARG A 162 3.73 -17.08 24.65
N LEU A 163 2.68 -16.69 25.38
CA LEU A 163 1.82 -15.57 25.00
C LEU A 163 2.58 -14.23 25.07
N GLU A 164 3.39 -14.03 26.11
CA GLU A 164 4.20 -12.83 26.30
C GLU A 164 5.20 -12.66 25.14
N GLN A 165 5.90 -13.73 24.77
CA GLN A 165 6.82 -13.74 23.63
C GLN A 165 6.11 -13.43 22.31
N PHE A 166 4.97 -14.06 22.05
CA PHE A 166 4.21 -13.83 20.82
C PHE A 166 3.69 -12.39 20.73
N ALA A 167 3.12 -11.85 21.82
CA ALA A 167 2.62 -10.48 21.84
C ALA A 167 3.73 -9.45 21.65
N GLY A 168 4.89 -9.66 22.30
CA GLY A 168 6.08 -8.83 22.11
C GLY A 168 6.57 -8.83 20.67
N GLU A 169 6.61 -10.00 20.02
CA GLU A 169 7.05 -10.12 18.64
C GLU A 169 6.08 -9.47 17.65
N MET A 170 4.77 -9.63 17.85
CA MET A 170 3.76 -8.94 17.03
C MET A 170 3.87 -7.42 17.19
N ALA A 171 4.10 -6.92 18.41
CA ALA A 171 4.32 -5.49 18.64
C ALA A 171 5.56 -4.98 17.90
N ARG A 172 6.68 -5.74 17.94
CA ARG A 172 7.91 -5.41 17.20
C ARG A 172 7.64 -5.34 15.69
N LEU A 173 6.97 -6.34 15.12
CA LEU A 173 6.67 -6.38 13.68
C LEU A 173 5.76 -5.25 13.23
N LEU A 174 4.74 -4.92 14.01
CA LEU A 174 3.85 -3.80 13.73
C LEU A 174 4.61 -2.47 13.76
N GLN A 175 5.56 -2.32 14.67
CA GLN A 175 6.42 -1.14 14.68
C GLN A 175 7.36 -1.10 13.47
N GLU A 176 8.02 -2.21 13.13
CA GLU A 176 8.96 -2.30 12.01
C GLU A 176 8.26 -2.02 10.67
N VAL A 177 7.25 -2.81 10.35
CA VAL A 177 6.56 -2.75 9.04
C VAL A 177 5.58 -1.58 8.98
N GLY A 178 4.83 -1.35 10.06
CA GLY A 178 3.76 -0.35 10.09
C GLY A 178 4.23 1.07 10.40
N THR A 179 5.26 1.25 11.23
CA THR A 179 5.69 2.58 11.68
C THR A 179 7.02 3.00 11.07
N THR A 180 8.04 2.15 11.12
CA THR A 180 9.37 2.50 10.60
C THR A 180 9.50 2.28 9.10
N GLY A 181 8.60 1.48 8.51
CA GLY A 181 8.62 1.15 7.08
C GLY A 181 9.75 0.19 6.68
N THR A 182 10.36 -0.50 7.65
CA THR A 182 11.38 -1.52 7.37
C THR A 182 10.71 -2.82 6.94
N LEU A 183 10.68 -3.05 5.63
CA LEU A 183 10.04 -4.22 5.02
C LEU A 183 10.97 -5.43 4.98
N GLY A 184 10.41 -6.62 5.23
CA GLY A 184 11.13 -7.89 5.25
C GLY A 184 11.44 -8.44 6.66
N GLY A 185 10.94 -7.78 7.70
CA GLY A 185 10.92 -8.34 9.05
C GLY A 185 10.01 -9.58 9.12
N ARG A 186 10.43 -10.59 9.89
CA ARG A 186 9.70 -11.83 10.14
C ARG A 186 9.59 -12.08 11.64
N ALA A 187 8.48 -12.66 12.07
CA ALA A 187 8.27 -13.15 13.42
C ALA A 187 9.19 -14.33 13.67
N LEU A 188 9.98 -14.25 14.74
CA LEU A 188 10.85 -15.32 15.20
C LEU A 188 10.41 -15.79 16.60
N VAL A 189 9.33 -16.57 16.65
CA VAL A 189 8.78 -17.11 17.91
C VAL A 189 8.85 -18.64 17.87
N GLU A 190 9.37 -19.25 18.93
CA GLU A 190 9.26 -20.69 19.13
C GLU A 190 7.81 -21.04 19.46
N ALA A 191 7.06 -21.48 18.45
CA ALA A 191 5.65 -21.78 18.56
C ALA A 191 5.35 -23.22 18.12
N GLU A 192 4.25 -23.78 18.64
CA GLU A 192 3.75 -25.12 18.33
C GLU A 192 2.25 -25.08 18.06
N GLY A 193 1.75 -26.04 17.26
CA GLY A 193 0.34 -26.11 16.90
C GLY A 193 -0.18 -24.82 16.25
N THR A 194 -1.36 -24.37 16.66
CA THR A 194 -2.02 -23.18 16.12
C THR A 194 -1.16 -21.90 16.20
N TRP A 195 -0.29 -21.77 17.21
CA TRP A 195 0.60 -20.60 17.32
C TRP A 195 1.66 -20.57 16.21
N ARG A 196 2.15 -21.74 15.80
CA ARG A 196 3.07 -21.84 14.67
C ARG A 196 2.37 -21.47 13.37
N GLU A 197 1.19 -22.04 13.15
CA GLU A 197 0.37 -21.74 11.97
C GLU A 197 0.08 -20.23 11.85
N LEU A 198 -0.25 -19.56 12.97
CA LEU A 198 -0.46 -18.10 12.99
C LEU A 198 0.84 -17.34 12.69
N THR A 199 1.96 -17.75 13.27
CA THR A 199 3.27 -17.12 13.04
C THR A 199 3.68 -17.25 11.56
N ASP A 200 3.48 -18.42 10.97
CA ASP A 200 3.78 -18.70 9.56
C ASP A 200 2.86 -17.90 8.64
N THR A 201 1.57 -17.82 8.96
CA THR A 201 0.59 -17.03 8.18
C THR A 201 0.92 -15.53 8.20
N VAL A 202 1.30 -14.98 9.37
CA VAL A 202 1.74 -13.58 9.47
C VAL A 202 3.01 -13.34 8.67
N ASN A 203 3.98 -14.27 8.76
CA ASN A 203 5.21 -14.17 7.98
C ASN A 203 4.96 -14.20 6.47
N GLU A 204 4.07 -15.08 5.99
CA GLU A 204 3.67 -15.14 4.58
C GLU A 204 2.99 -13.85 4.14
N MET A 205 2.08 -13.30 4.96
CA MET A 205 1.43 -12.01 4.68
C MET A 205 2.46 -10.88 4.57
N LEU A 206 3.41 -10.78 5.50
CA LEU A 206 4.45 -9.75 5.52
C LEU A 206 5.41 -9.88 4.34
N GLU A 207 5.77 -11.10 3.97
CA GLU A 207 6.62 -11.39 2.82
C GLU A 207 5.92 -10.99 1.52
N ASN A 208 4.67 -11.40 1.34
CA ASN A 208 3.85 -11.01 0.20
C ASN A 208 3.72 -9.49 0.11
N PHE A 209 3.38 -8.80 1.20
CA PHE A 209 3.29 -7.34 1.21
C PHE A 209 4.63 -6.67 0.86
N THR A 210 5.73 -7.15 1.43
CA THR A 210 7.09 -6.65 1.14
C THR A 210 7.44 -6.78 -0.34
N LEU A 211 7.15 -7.94 -0.96
CA LEU A 211 7.40 -8.17 -2.38
C LEU A 211 6.60 -7.21 -3.26
N HIS A 212 5.32 -7.00 -2.95
CA HIS A 212 4.47 -6.07 -3.70
C HIS A 212 5.00 -4.63 -3.63
N VAL A 213 5.31 -4.13 -2.43
CA VAL A 213 5.81 -2.76 -2.25
C VAL A 213 7.18 -2.57 -2.92
N ARG A 214 8.08 -3.55 -2.83
CA ARG A 214 9.37 -3.50 -3.53
C ARG A 214 9.19 -3.47 -5.04
N SER A 215 8.30 -4.29 -5.60
CA SER A 215 8.03 -4.28 -7.03
C SER A 215 7.45 -2.97 -7.53
N VAL A 216 6.55 -2.34 -6.76
CA VAL A 216 6.07 -0.98 -7.06
C VAL A 216 7.23 0.02 -7.08
N THR A 217 8.14 -0.09 -6.10
CA THR A 217 9.32 0.78 -6.00
C THR A 217 10.25 0.60 -7.20
N ASP A 218 10.44 -0.64 -7.67
CA ASP A 218 11.28 -0.95 -8.83
C ASP A 218 10.68 -0.37 -10.11
N VAL A 219 9.36 -0.50 -10.32
CA VAL A 219 8.67 0.14 -11.46
C VAL A 219 8.76 1.66 -11.37
N ALA A 220 8.52 2.25 -10.20
CA ALA A 220 8.64 3.69 -10.01
C ALA A 220 10.05 4.20 -10.33
N ARG A 221 11.08 3.47 -9.89
CA ARG A 221 12.47 3.77 -10.23
C ARG A 221 12.73 3.65 -11.73
N ALA A 222 12.24 2.60 -12.38
CA ALA A 222 12.37 2.44 -13.83
C ALA A 222 11.75 3.62 -14.59
N VAL A 223 10.54 4.04 -14.20
CA VAL A 223 9.87 5.23 -14.77
C VAL A 223 10.71 6.49 -14.58
N THR A 224 11.33 6.71 -13.41
CA THR A 224 12.21 7.88 -13.21
C THR A 224 13.46 7.87 -14.07
N LEU A 225 13.94 6.68 -14.46
CA LEU A 225 15.07 6.50 -15.36
C LEU A 225 14.66 6.52 -16.84
N GLY A 226 13.37 6.68 -17.14
CA GLY A 226 12.83 6.63 -18.50
C GLY A 226 12.70 5.22 -19.07
N ASP A 227 12.97 4.18 -18.26
CA ASP A 227 12.71 2.79 -18.65
C ASP A 227 11.24 2.45 -18.41
N LEU A 228 10.44 2.73 -19.43
CA LEU A 228 9.01 2.41 -19.42
C LEU A 228 8.74 0.96 -19.80
N GLY A 229 9.77 0.11 -19.90
CA GLY A 229 9.70 -1.32 -20.24
C GLY A 229 9.18 -2.21 -19.11
N ILE A 230 9.43 -1.78 -17.87
CA ILE A 230 9.25 -2.59 -16.66
C ILE A 230 7.82 -2.49 -16.12
N ASN A 231 7.24 -3.65 -15.78
CA ASN A 231 5.91 -3.78 -15.21
C ASN A 231 5.95 -4.62 -13.92
N ILE A 232 4.91 -4.51 -13.11
CA ILE A 232 4.68 -5.39 -11.96
C ILE A 232 4.18 -6.74 -12.49
N GLU A 233 4.99 -7.79 -12.35
CA GLU A 233 4.66 -9.15 -12.81
C GLU A 233 4.12 -10.06 -11.70
N LEU A 234 4.42 -9.75 -10.44
CA LEU A 234 4.01 -10.54 -9.27
C LEU A 234 2.50 -10.89 -9.27
N GLY A 235 2.20 -12.12 -8.85
CA GLY A 235 0.83 -12.58 -8.65
C GLY A 235 0.19 -11.83 -7.49
N ALA A 236 -0.96 -11.20 -7.74
CA ALA A 236 -1.67 -10.37 -6.77
C ALA A 236 -3.17 -10.69 -6.81
N HIS A 237 -3.86 -10.43 -5.71
CA HIS A 237 -5.29 -10.66 -5.56
C HIS A 237 -5.93 -9.45 -4.85
N GLY A 238 -7.23 -9.24 -5.04
CA GLY A 238 -7.97 -8.14 -4.41
C GLY A 238 -7.35 -6.76 -4.72
N GLU A 239 -7.24 -5.91 -3.71
CA GLU A 239 -6.76 -4.53 -3.86
C GLU A 239 -5.31 -4.43 -4.37
N LEU A 240 -4.47 -5.43 -4.06
CA LEU A 240 -3.09 -5.49 -4.59
C LEU A 240 -3.08 -5.73 -6.10
N LEU A 241 -4.06 -6.48 -6.62
CA LEU A 241 -4.21 -6.70 -8.06
C LEU A 241 -4.68 -5.42 -8.76
N ASP A 242 -5.63 -4.70 -8.16
CA ASP A 242 -6.10 -3.41 -8.68
C ASP A 242 -4.97 -2.37 -8.71
N MET A 243 -4.15 -2.33 -7.66
CA MET A 243 -2.94 -1.50 -7.62
C MET A 243 -1.97 -1.88 -8.75
N LYS A 244 -1.67 -3.18 -8.92
CA LYS A 244 -0.83 -3.69 -10.02
C LYS A 244 -1.36 -3.24 -11.38
N TYR A 245 -2.65 -3.42 -11.64
CA TYR A 245 -3.26 -3.01 -12.91
C TYR A 245 -3.19 -1.50 -13.13
N THR A 246 -3.46 -0.72 -12.09
CA THR A 246 -3.43 0.74 -12.15
C THR A 246 -2.03 1.25 -12.50
N ILE A 247 -1.00 0.73 -11.82
CA ILE A 247 0.40 1.12 -12.07
C ILE A 247 0.86 0.67 -13.45
N ASN A 248 0.58 -0.58 -13.84
CA ASN A 248 0.95 -1.07 -15.17
C ASN A 248 0.23 -0.29 -16.29
N ALA A 249 -1.03 0.09 -16.09
CA ALA A 249 -1.77 0.94 -17.03
C ALA A 249 -1.17 2.35 -17.12
N MET A 250 -0.71 2.92 -16.01
CA MET A 250 0.02 4.19 -16.01
C MET A 250 1.31 4.09 -16.85
N VAL A 251 2.13 3.06 -16.63
CA VAL A 251 3.37 2.83 -17.41
C VAL A 251 3.07 2.65 -18.90
N ALA A 252 2.04 1.87 -19.24
CA ALA A 252 1.62 1.67 -20.61
C ALA A 252 1.18 2.99 -21.30
N ARG A 253 0.43 3.84 -20.59
CA ARG A 253 0.02 5.16 -21.09
C ARG A 253 1.22 6.08 -21.32
N LEU A 254 2.18 6.11 -20.39
CA LEU A 254 3.42 6.87 -20.56
C LEU A 254 4.18 6.41 -21.81
N ARG A 255 4.29 5.10 -22.01
CA ARG A 255 4.99 4.51 -23.17
C ARG A 255 4.33 4.93 -24.48
N LEU A 256 2.99 4.93 -24.54
CA LEU A 256 2.23 5.38 -25.71
C LEU A 256 2.48 6.86 -26.04
N VAL A 257 2.42 7.74 -25.04
CA VAL A 257 2.65 9.18 -25.23
C VAL A 257 4.07 9.43 -25.75
N VAL A 258 5.08 8.81 -25.14
CA VAL A 258 6.49 8.95 -25.56
C VAL A 258 6.69 8.47 -26.99
N ALA A 259 6.12 7.31 -27.34
CA ALA A 259 6.20 6.78 -28.70
C ALA A 259 5.55 7.73 -29.71
N GLU A 260 4.38 8.28 -29.40
CA GLU A 260 3.64 9.12 -30.32
C GLU A 260 4.29 10.49 -30.53
N VAL A 261 4.81 11.11 -29.47
CA VAL A 261 5.58 12.36 -29.59
C VAL A 261 6.84 12.09 -30.43
N SER A 262 7.57 11.02 -30.14
CA SER A 262 8.78 10.67 -30.90
C SER A 262 8.50 10.44 -32.39
N ARG A 263 7.41 9.72 -32.69
CA ARG A 263 6.97 9.45 -34.06
C ARG A 263 6.66 10.75 -34.80
N VAL A 264 5.79 11.59 -34.22
CA VAL A 264 5.33 12.83 -34.88
C VAL A 264 6.46 13.84 -35.04
N THR A 265 7.34 13.98 -34.04
CA THR A 265 8.53 14.84 -34.16
C THR A 265 9.46 14.35 -35.26
N SER A 266 9.65 13.04 -35.41
CA SER A 266 10.46 12.47 -36.49
C SER A 266 9.81 12.68 -37.87
N GLU A 267 8.52 12.42 -37.99
CA GLU A 267 7.77 12.58 -39.25
C GLU A 267 7.77 14.04 -39.74
N VAL A 268 7.40 14.99 -38.88
CA VAL A 268 7.30 16.41 -39.26
C VAL A 268 8.68 17.06 -39.33
N GLY A 269 9.56 16.78 -38.37
CA GLY A 269 10.84 17.47 -38.22
C GLY A 269 11.97 16.91 -39.09
N ASN A 270 12.05 15.59 -39.23
CA ASN A 270 13.18 14.94 -39.91
C ASN A 270 12.80 14.38 -41.29
N GLN A 271 11.62 13.78 -41.41
CA GLN A 271 11.19 13.12 -42.65
C GLN A 271 10.42 14.04 -43.59
N GLY A 272 10.01 15.23 -43.12
CA GLY A 272 9.24 16.19 -43.92
C GLY A 272 7.82 15.74 -44.24
N ILE A 273 7.28 14.77 -43.49
CA ILE A 273 5.89 14.33 -43.62
C ILE A 273 5.00 15.36 -42.89
N LEU A 274 4.57 16.36 -43.64
CA LEU A 274 3.80 17.49 -43.11
C LEU A 274 2.33 17.13 -42.87
N GLY A 275 1.80 17.60 -41.74
CA GLY A 275 0.41 17.36 -41.33
C GLY A 275 0.21 16.13 -40.45
N SER A 276 1.27 15.40 -40.11
CA SER A 276 1.23 14.33 -39.12
C SER A 276 0.77 14.84 -37.75
N ARG A 277 -0.01 14.03 -37.05
CA ARG A 277 -0.59 14.34 -35.75
C ARG A 277 -0.48 13.16 -34.80
N ALA A 278 -0.34 13.50 -33.53
CA ALA A 278 -0.41 12.60 -32.42
C ALA A 278 -1.88 12.34 -32.04
N ASN A 279 -2.34 11.10 -32.08
CA ASN A 279 -3.68 10.75 -31.59
C ASN A 279 -3.71 9.36 -30.93
N PRO A 280 -3.01 9.18 -29.79
CA PRO A 280 -2.97 7.90 -29.11
C PRO A 280 -4.32 7.63 -28.40
N PRO A 281 -4.76 6.37 -28.37
CA PRO A 281 -5.99 6.00 -27.68
C PRO A 281 -5.82 6.10 -26.16
N TYR A 282 -6.91 6.37 -25.43
CA TYR A 282 -6.97 6.33 -23.96
C TYR A 282 -6.03 7.30 -23.23
N VAL A 283 -5.77 8.48 -23.80
CA VAL A 283 -5.01 9.57 -23.18
C VAL A 283 -5.94 10.73 -22.84
N GLU A 284 -5.95 11.13 -21.58
CA GLU A 284 -6.84 12.15 -21.01
C GLU A 284 -6.07 13.13 -20.11
N GLY A 285 -6.72 14.22 -19.70
CA GLY A 285 -6.14 15.22 -18.80
C GLY A 285 -4.91 15.92 -19.37
N ASP A 286 -3.91 16.17 -18.53
CA ASP A 286 -2.69 16.91 -18.89
C ASP A 286 -1.90 16.24 -20.02
N TRP A 287 -1.95 14.91 -20.12
CA TRP A 287 -1.32 14.18 -21.21
C TRP A 287 -1.96 14.49 -22.56
N LEU A 288 -3.30 14.59 -22.60
CA LEU A 288 -4.00 14.99 -23.81
C LEU A 288 -3.66 16.44 -24.17
N GLN A 289 -3.58 17.33 -23.18
CA GLN A 289 -3.20 18.72 -23.40
C GLN A 289 -1.78 18.83 -23.98
N LEU A 290 -0.82 18.04 -23.48
CA LEU A 290 0.54 17.98 -24.01
C LEU A 290 0.53 17.57 -25.48
N LEU A 291 -0.20 16.52 -25.84
CA LEU A 291 -0.30 16.06 -27.23
C LEU A 291 -1.00 17.09 -28.13
N GLN A 292 -2.01 17.79 -27.62
CA GLN A 292 -2.66 18.89 -28.34
C GLN A 292 -1.70 20.06 -28.57
N ASN A 293 -0.78 20.35 -27.64
CA ASN A 293 0.27 21.35 -27.84
C ASN A 293 1.25 20.92 -28.93
N VAL A 294 1.70 19.67 -28.92
CA VAL A 294 2.55 19.09 -29.98
C VAL A 294 1.85 19.16 -31.32
N ASN A 295 0.57 18.78 -31.40
CA ASN A 295 -0.23 18.87 -32.61
C ASN A 295 -0.35 20.31 -33.14
N ARG A 296 -0.58 21.29 -32.26
CA ARG A 296 -0.63 22.71 -32.65
C ARG A 296 0.70 23.19 -33.21
N MET A 297 1.82 22.78 -32.61
CA MET A 297 3.15 23.07 -33.13
C MET A 297 3.37 22.45 -34.52
N CYS A 298 3.08 21.16 -34.67
CA CYS A 298 3.22 20.44 -35.94
C CYS A 298 2.35 21.02 -37.05
N MET A 299 1.10 21.41 -36.75
CA MET A 299 0.22 22.11 -37.70
C MET A 299 0.82 23.45 -38.12
N SER A 300 1.25 24.27 -37.16
CA SER A 300 1.83 25.58 -37.45
C SER A 300 3.02 25.47 -38.40
N VAL A 301 3.94 24.52 -38.15
CA VAL A 301 5.11 24.32 -39.02
C VAL A 301 4.69 23.79 -40.39
N SER A 302 3.76 22.83 -40.43
CA SER A 302 3.27 22.26 -41.68
C SER A 302 2.60 23.30 -42.58
N ASP A 303 1.75 24.15 -42.00
CA ASP A 303 1.04 25.20 -42.73
C ASP A 303 2.03 26.24 -43.27
N GLN A 304 3.00 26.66 -42.46
CA GLN A 304 4.03 27.61 -42.88
C GLN A 304 4.86 27.09 -44.05
N VAL A 305 5.33 25.85 -44.00
CA VAL A 305 6.12 25.25 -45.07
C VAL A 305 5.27 25.07 -46.34
N ARG A 306 4.00 24.67 -46.21
CA ARG A 306 3.08 24.58 -47.36
C ARG A 306 2.81 25.93 -48.00
N THR A 307 2.57 26.98 -47.21
CA THR A 307 2.40 28.34 -47.73
C THR A 307 3.63 28.79 -48.53
N MET A 308 4.84 28.52 -48.03
CA MET A 308 6.07 28.83 -48.76
C MET A 308 6.21 28.01 -50.04
N SER A 309 5.82 26.73 -50.02
CA SER A 309 5.84 25.87 -51.21
C SER A 309 4.90 26.39 -52.31
N HIS A 310 3.65 26.73 -51.95
CA HIS A 310 2.70 27.30 -52.91
C HIS A 310 3.18 28.62 -53.50
N LEU A 311 3.81 29.46 -52.67
CA LEU A 311 4.37 30.72 -53.14
C LEU A 311 5.57 30.50 -54.07
N ALA A 312 6.46 29.56 -53.75
CA ALA A 312 7.57 29.21 -54.62
C ALA A 312 7.08 28.69 -55.98
N GLU A 313 6.00 27.91 -55.99
CA GLU A 313 5.33 27.47 -57.21
C GLU A 313 4.74 28.65 -58.01
N ALA A 314 4.02 29.57 -57.36
CA ALA A 314 3.49 30.77 -58.01
C ALA A 314 4.59 31.62 -58.65
N VAL A 315 5.67 31.87 -57.92
CA VAL A 315 6.85 32.60 -58.42
C VAL A 315 7.49 31.87 -59.60
N ALA A 316 7.59 30.53 -59.56
CA ALA A 316 8.14 29.72 -60.65
C ALA A 316 7.26 29.76 -61.91
N LEU A 317 5.94 29.89 -61.75
CA LEU A 317 4.99 30.07 -62.85
C LEU A 317 4.90 31.52 -63.34
N GLY A 318 5.66 32.44 -62.73
CA GLY A 318 5.70 33.87 -63.10
C GLY A 318 4.60 34.71 -62.46
N ASP A 319 3.80 34.17 -61.54
CA ASP A 319 2.83 34.93 -60.76
C ASP A 319 3.52 35.55 -59.54
N LEU A 320 4.04 36.77 -59.72
CA LEU A 320 4.69 37.56 -58.67
C LEU A 320 3.71 38.44 -57.89
N SER A 321 2.40 38.32 -58.14
CA SER A 321 1.38 39.07 -57.42
C SER A 321 1.08 38.48 -56.03
N GLN A 322 1.47 37.22 -55.81
CA GLN A 322 1.25 36.52 -54.55
C GLN A 322 2.23 36.94 -53.46
N SER A 323 1.75 36.97 -52.22
CA SER A 323 2.57 37.24 -51.04
C SER A 323 2.08 36.44 -49.83
N ILE A 324 2.96 36.22 -48.86
CA ILE A 324 2.63 35.57 -47.60
C ILE A 324 2.02 36.59 -46.65
N ARG A 325 0.91 36.25 -46.00
CA ARG A 325 0.40 37.04 -44.88
C ARG A 325 1.36 36.91 -43.69
N ALA A 326 1.86 38.03 -43.16
CA ALA A 326 2.81 38.04 -42.04
C ALA A 326 2.13 37.80 -40.68
N ASP A 327 1.41 36.70 -40.53
CA ASP A 327 0.67 36.31 -39.33
C ASP A 327 1.50 35.50 -38.32
N GLY A 328 2.61 34.90 -38.76
CA GLY A 328 3.55 34.18 -37.91
C GLY A 328 4.14 35.08 -36.82
N GLN A 329 4.65 34.50 -35.75
CA GLN A 329 5.34 35.23 -34.67
C GLN A 329 6.85 34.94 -34.66
N GLY A 330 7.62 35.79 -33.99
CA GLY A 330 9.07 35.61 -33.84
C GLY A 330 9.81 35.53 -35.16
N GLU A 331 10.74 34.56 -35.26
CA GLU A 331 11.58 34.33 -36.45
C GLU A 331 10.77 34.01 -37.70
N MET A 332 9.61 33.36 -37.55
CA MET A 332 8.74 33.05 -38.68
C MET A 332 8.24 34.32 -39.37
N ARG A 333 7.86 35.35 -38.60
CA ARG A 333 7.44 36.64 -39.19
C ARG A 333 8.56 37.28 -40.00
N VAL A 334 9.78 37.22 -39.47
CA VAL A 334 10.97 37.76 -40.13
C VAL A 334 11.22 37.02 -41.45
N LEU A 335 11.10 35.70 -41.46
CA LEU A 335 11.22 34.89 -42.66
C LEU A 335 10.15 35.23 -43.69
N GLN A 336 8.87 35.28 -43.28
CA GLN A 336 7.76 35.69 -44.14
C GLN A 336 8.01 37.08 -44.77
N GLY A 337 8.49 38.04 -43.97
CA GLY A 337 8.85 39.38 -44.43
C GLY A 337 9.99 39.38 -45.46
N LYS A 338 11.06 38.60 -45.22
CA LYS A 338 12.19 38.46 -46.17
C LYS A 338 11.76 37.82 -47.50
N VAL A 339 10.88 36.82 -47.44
CA VAL A 339 10.33 36.18 -48.65
C VAL A 339 9.50 37.19 -49.45
N ASN A 340 8.58 37.91 -48.79
CA ASN A 340 7.77 38.94 -49.44
C ASN A 340 8.61 40.05 -50.06
N TYR A 341 9.63 40.52 -49.33
CA TYR A 341 10.56 41.52 -49.85
C TYR A 341 11.26 41.01 -51.11
N THR A 342 11.69 39.75 -51.13
CA THR A 342 12.33 39.16 -52.31
C THR A 342 11.38 39.15 -53.52
N ILE A 343 10.13 38.72 -53.33
CA ILE A 343 9.12 38.69 -54.41
C ILE A 343 8.83 40.11 -54.92
N GLN A 344 8.71 41.09 -54.03
CA GLN A 344 8.51 42.49 -54.41
C GLN A 344 9.67 43.02 -55.25
N GLN A 345 10.91 42.72 -54.85
CA GLN A 345 12.12 43.09 -55.61
C GLN A 345 12.13 42.44 -57.00
N PHE A 346 11.78 41.15 -57.09
CA PHE A 346 11.63 40.46 -58.37
C PHE A 346 10.56 41.13 -59.26
N ASN A 347 9.38 41.42 -58.70
CA ASN A 347 8.29 42.03 -59.45
C ASN A 347 8.68 43.40 -60.02
N THR A 348 9.32 44.25 -59.19
CA THR A 348 9.80 45.57 -59.62
C THR A 348 10.83 45.46 -60.74
N LEU A 349 11.73 44.47 -60.67
CA LEU A 349 12.73 44.26 -61.70
C LEU A 349 12.11 43.77 -63.02
N VAL A 350 11.17 42.82 -62.96
CA VAL A 350 10.45 42.35 -64.16
C VAL A 350 9.67 43.49 -64.81
N ASP A 351 8.96 44.29 -64.02
CA ASP A 351 8.21 45.46 -64.50
C ASP A 351 9.12 46.48 -65.17
N GLU A 352 10.28 46.79 -64.58
CA GLU A 352 11.25 47.73 -65.16
C GLU A 352 11.89 47.20 -66.44
N VAL A 353 12.23 45.91 -66.50
CA VAL A 353 12.73 45.29 -67.74
C VAL A 353 11.68 45.36 -68.84
N ALA A 354 10.42 45.04 -68.53
CA ALA A 354 9.32 45.12 -69.50
C ALA A 354 9.08 46.57 -69.97
N ARG A 355 9.11 47.54 -69.04
CA ARG A 355 8.96 48.96 -69.34
C ARG A 355 10.06 49.46 -70.28
N VAL A 356 11.32 49.15 -69.98
CA VAL A 356 12.46 49.57 -70.80
C VAL A 356 12.46 48.88 -72.16
N ALA A 357 12.08 47.60 -72.23
CA ALA A 357 11.93 46.89 -73.51
C ALA A 357 10.84 47.53 -74.40
N LEU A 358 9.71 47.97 -73.80
CA LEU A 358 8.66 48.69 -74.53
C LEU A 358 9.14 50.04 -75.07
N LEU A 359 9.85 50.83 -74.26
CA LEU A 359 10.43 52.10 -74.70
C LEU A 359 11.46 51.90 -75.82
N ALA A 360 12.28 50.85 -75.72
CA ALA A 360 13.22 50.47 -76.76
C ALA A 360 12.50 50.18 -78.10
N ARG A 361 11.33 49.52 -78.05
CA ARG A 361 10.52 49.20 -79.23
C ARG A 361 9.88 50.43 -79.88
N THR A 362 9.44 51.40 -79.09
CA THR A 362 8.71 52.58 -79.62
C THR A 362 9.62 53.69 -80.15
N GLY A 363 10.95 53.49 -80.15
CA GLY A 363 11.92 54.49 -80.58
C GLY A 363 12.15 55.61 -79.55
N ASP A 364 11.42 55.58 -78.43
CA ASP A 364 11.55 56.52 -77.31
C ASP A 364 12.66 56.09 -76.34
N ALA A 365 13.58 55.26 -76.83
CA ALA A 365 14.67 54.61 -76.11
C ALA A 365 15.75 55.58 -75.62
N ALA A 366 15.47 56.89 -75.60
CA ALA A 366 16.42 57.91 -75.21
C ALA A 366 16.74 57.78 -73.71
N ARG A 367 17.74 56.93 -73.42
CA ARG A 367 18.57 56.96 -72.20
C ARG A 367 17.80 56.91 -70.88
N THR A 368 16.66 56.24 -70.82
CA THR A 368 15.94 56.06 -69.55
C THR A 368 16.45 54.79 -68.86
N PRO A 369 17.27 54.89 -67.81
CA PRO A 369 17.77 53.71 -67.09
C PRO A 369 16.64 53.00 -66.35
N MET A 370 16.85 51.73 -66.03
CA MET A 370 15.97 50.98 -65.14
C MET A 370 15.94 51.61 -63.75
N ARG A 371 14.74 51.70 -63.18
CA ARG A 371 14.48 52.27 -61.86
C ARG A 371 14.16 51.19 -60.85
N VAL A 372 15.18 50.41 -60.49
CA VAL A 372 15.07 49.40 -59.43
C VAL A 372 15.76 49.96 -58.17
N PRO A 373 15.06 50.14 -57.03
CA PRO A 373 15.66 50.60 -55.79
C PRO A 373 16.48 49.49 -55.11
N ASP A 374 17.52 49.86 -54.35
CA ASP A 374 18.29 48.98 -53.46
C ASP A 374 18.81 47.67 -54.09
N VAL A 375 19.19 47.72 -55.37
CA VAL A 375 19.73 46.56 -56.09
C VAL A 375 21.19 46.32 -55.77
N HIS A 376 21.49 45.09 -55.34
CA HIS A 376 22.83 44.63 -54.99
C HIS A 376 23.16 43.28 -55.66
N GLY A 377 24.45 42.93 -55.67
CA GLY A 377 24.92 41.63 -56.15
C GLY A 377 24.52 41.35 -57.60
N LYS A 378 24.03 40.13 -57.87
CA LYS A 378 23.64 39.70 -59.22
C LYS A 378 22.51 40.54 -59.83
N TRP A 379 21.61 41.08 -59.00
CA TRP A 379 20.54 41.94 -59.48
C TRP A 379 21.06 43.25 -60.05
N LYS A 380 22.08 43.84 -59.41
CA LYS A 380 22.75 45.03 -59.93
C LYS A 380 23.43 44.76 -61.28
N VAL A 381 24.09 43.61 -61.42
CA VAL A 381 24.73 43.22 -62.70
C VAL A 381 23.70 43.12 -63.83
N LEU A 382 22.52 42.55 -63.55
CA LEU A 382 21.42 42.49 -64.52
C LEU A 382 20.95 43.89 -64.91
N VAL A 383 20.72 44.77 -63.94
CA VAL A 383 20.31 46.17 -64.17
C VAL A 383 21.33 46.90 -65.05
N ASP A 384 22.60 46.87 -64.65
CA ASP A 384 23.69 47.54 -65.37
C ASP A 384 23.85 46.97 -66.80
N SER A 385 23.62 45.66 -66.99
CA SER A 385 23.66 45.02 -68.31
C SER A 385 22.51 45.45 -69.21
N VAL A 386 21.27 45.54 -68.69
CA VAL A 386 20.11 45.98 -69.46
C VAL A 386 20.26 47.45 -69.85
N ASP A 387 20.70 48.30 -68.93
CA ASP A 387 20.98 49.72 -69.20
C ASP A 387 22.10 49.90 -70.25
N SER A 388 23.14 49.07 -70.19
CA SER A 388 24.20 49.08 -71.22
C SER A 388 23.68 48.69 -72.61
N MET A 389 22.81 47.67 -72.69
CA MET A 389 22.21 47.26 -73.96
C MET A 389 21.30 48.33 -74.55
N THR A 390 20.49 48.99 -73.73
CA THR A 390 19.56 50.03 -74.18
C THR A 390 20.28 51.28 -74.65
N MET A 391 21.40 51.65 -74.02
CA MET A 391 22.28 52.72 -74.52
C MET A 391 22.84 52.39 -75.91
N LYS A 392 23.38 51.18 -76.10
CA LYS A 392 23.92 50.77 -77.41
C LYS A 392 22.85 50.75 -78.50
N LEU A 393 21.64 50.30 -78.19
CA LEU A 393 20.52 50.31 -79.13
C LEU A 393 20.12 51.74 -79.53
N ALA A 394 20.06 52.67 -78.56
CA ALA A 394 19.77 54.07 -78.83
C ALA A 394 20.82 54.71 -79.76
N ASP A 395 22.11 54.42 -79.54
CA ASP A 395 23.20 54.91 -80.39
C ASP A 395 23.09 54.37 -81.84
N CYS A 396 22.72 53.09 -82.02
CA CYS A 396 22.51 52.50 -83.34
C CYS A 396 21.36 53.15 -84.11
N VAL A 397 20.22 53.39 -83.45
CA VAL A 397 19.05 54.03 -84.08
C VAL A 397 19.35 55.48 -84.46
N GLY A 398 20.04 56.24 -83.59
CA GLY A 398 20.45 57.61 -83.89
C GLY A 398 21.48 57.72 -85.04
N GLY A 399 22.34 56.71 -85.21
CA GLY A 399 23.29 56.65 -86.33
C GLY A 399 22.64 56.38 -87.69
N GLN A 400 21.47 55.74 -87.72
CA GLN A 400 20.74 55.41 -88.95
C GLN A 400 19.97 56.62 -89.52
N GLU A 401 19.47 57.52 -88.67
CA GLU A 401 18.86 58.78 -89.11
C GLU A 401 19.88 59.76 -89.70
N ALA A 402 21.14 59.73 -89.24
CA ALA A 402 22.21 60.56 -89.77
C ALA A 402 22.72 60.12 -91.16
N GLY A 403 22.50 58.86 -91.56
CA GLY A 403 22.98 58.29 -92.83
C GLY A 403 22.01 58.37 -94.03
N GLY A 404 20.73 58.67 -93.80
CA GLY A 404 19.67 58.64 -94.83
C GLY A 404 19.44 59.93 -95.63
N GLY A 405 20.15 61.03 -95.32
CA GLY A 405 19.88 62.37 -95.86
C GLY A 405 20.64 62.79 -97.13
N GLY A 406 21.35 61.89 -97.83
CA GLY A 406 22.31 62.27 -98.86
C GLY A 406 22.22 61.49 -100.18
N ALA A 407 21.14 61.65 -100.94
CA ALA A 407 21.13 61.29 -102.36
C ALA A 407 20.42 62.39 -103.17
N ALA A 408 21.15 63.48 -103.42
CA ALA A 408 20.80 64.44 -104.46
C ALA A 408 21.13 63.83 -105.83
N ALA A 409 20.14 63.69 -106.71
CA ALA A 409 20.36 63.39 -108.12
C ALA A 409 20.55 64.71 -108.90
N PRO A 410 21.55 64.80 -109.80
CA PRO A 410 21.95 66.05 -110.44
C PRO A 410 21.14 66.37 -111.71
N SER A 411 20.99 67.69 -111.92
CA SER A 411 20.72 68.49 -113.13
C SER A 411 20.04 67.85 -114.34
#